data_AF-A0A8H4B3P6-F1
#
_entry.id   AF-A0A8H4B3P6-F1
#
_cell.length_a   1.000
_cell.length_b   1.000
_cell.length_c   1.000
_cell.angle_alpha   90.00
_cell.angle_beta   90.00
_cell.angle_gamma   90.00
#
_symmetry.space_group_name_H-M   'P 1'
#
loop_
_entity.id
_entity.type
_entity.pdbx_description
1 polymer ?
#
loop_
_entity_poly.entity_id
_entity_poly.type
_entity_poly.pdbx_seq_one_letter_code
_entity_poly.pdbx_strand_id
1 'polypeptide(L)'
;MVNAQQWLEREYPKYRRKNVKELDLTKKGLEGHLDLNDFVNLEKLYCPSDRRKEDNNSSSVGNQFNLISSINLEQNSKLVEINCSNGKLTDLKLPVDVDSKLVKIDCSWNDISDLKIVNYPNLIELKCSWNRPLTKLVISNCPNLKKLYCNNCELTNLEIHNCPQIIEILCSSNNLISFNINSFCDNLKSIRCGFNKLTNFKFLTQLTNPEGLLWLELDENNLPVSDLSYFSQFRLTGLVILNISRNRFTGSLKYLKNMISLQRLDIDGTDIDSGLEYLPDSLQIIGSLNNVKGIGKLALRLEDHKETIKDKGCHYNIVKWRETNKKMIQEKRSAATTDKPDEEYIVVTLSDMIRRLEPEYYYPEITVAVASNLAPSTPENLSNHQVQELKDLEGQVDSLKKELVKEKEEKIVLENYVKVLEKEINELKVKNKNLEARDLNSQFLTKKNELEQLMRVIKSKLTDDFQDWLDILVESHEGLVTEPDNLTLSRQLERAKKNLNKKLTNEEIQSLFNKKTEIVHLEKQLNNSQPQIIPNCQDDRRNKK
;
A
#
# COMPACT_ATOMS: atom_id res chain seq x y z
N MET A 1 40.83 4.99 -30.78
CA MET A 1 39.93 5.95 -30.09
C MET A 1 40.74 7.20 -29.82
N VAL A 2 40.07 8.31 -29.53
CA VAL A 2 40.73 9.59 -29.23
C VAL A 2 40.43 9.95 -27.78
N ASN A 3 41.44 10.37 -27.02
CA ASN A 3 41.22 10.89 -25.68
C ASN A 3 40.22 12.06 -25.72
N ALA A 4 39.15 11.97 -24.94
CA ALA A 4 38.02 12.89 -24.98
C ALA A 4 38.45 14.34 -24.67
N GLN A 5 39.31 14.53 -23.68
CA GLN A 5 39.82 15.84 -23.29
C GLN A 5 40.73 16.46 -24.37
N GLN A 6 41.65 15.67 -24.93
CA GLN A 6 42.53 16.14 -26.01
C GLN A 6 41.73 16.52 -27.26
N TRP A 7 40.70 15.73 -27.59
CA TRP A 7 39.78 16.06 -28.68
C TRP A 7 39.04 17.37 -28.39
N LEU A 8 38.53 17.55 -27.18
CA LEU A 8 37.84 18.76 -26.76
C LEU A 8 38.74 20.00 -26.84
N GLU A 9 40.01 19.90 -26.46
CA GLU A 9 40.99 20.99 -26.53
C GLU A 9 41.31 21.40 -27.97
N ARG A 10 41.38 20.44 -28.89
CA ARG A 10 41.64 20.68 -30.31
C ARG A 10 40.45 21.29 -31.03
N GLU A 11 39.27 20.70 -30.86
CA GLU A 11 38.04 21.13 -31.58
C GLU A 11 37.41 22.38 -30.95
N TYR A 12 37.54 22.54 -29.63
CA TYR A 12 37.00 23.66 -28.86
C TYR A 12 38.08 24.34 -28.02
N PRO A 13 38.92 25.20 -28.62
CA PRO A 13 39.83 26.06 -27.87
C PRO A 13 39.10 26.90 -26.83
N LYS A 14 39.75 27.19 -25.69
CA LYS A 14 39.11 27.83 -24.52
C LYS A 14 38.27 29.06 -24.84
N TYR A 15 38.72 29.94 -25.73
CA TYR A 15 38.01 31.17 -26.10
C TYR A 15 36.65 30.93 -26.79
N ARG A 16 36.41 29.75 -27.38
CA ARG A 16 35.13 29.39 -28.02
C ARG A 16 34.13 28.75 -27.06
N ARG A 17 34.59 28.09 -25.99
CA ARG A 17 33.77 27.25 -25.09
C ARG A 17 32.61 28.02 -24.46
N LYS A 18 32.83 29.28 -24.08
CA LYS A 18 31.81 30.17 -23.52
C LYS A 18 30.61 30.43 -24.44
N ASN A 19 30.74 30.24 -25.76
CA ASN A 19 29.67 30.48 -26.72
C ASN A 19 28.90 29.20 -27.09
N VAL A 20 29.32 28.05 -26.57
CA VAL A 20 28.71 26.75 -26.88
C VAL A 20 27.54 26.51 -25.93
N LYS A 21 26.34 26.38 -26.51
CA LYS A 21 25.10 26.04 -25.79
C LYS A 21 24.74 24.58 -25.87
N GLU A 22 25.18 23.91 -26.93
CA GLU A 22 24.89 22.50 -27.17
C GLU A 22 26.16 21.82 -27.63
N LEU A 23 26.48 20.68 -27.00
CA LEU A 23 27.65 19.88 -27.32
C LEU A 23 27.19 18.46 -27.65
N ASP A 24 27.33 18.09 -28.93
CA ASP A 24 27.06 16.74 -29.43
C ASP A 24 28.39 16.01 -29.73
N LEU A 25 28.66 15.00 -28.91
CA LEU A 25 29.80 14.10 -28.96
C LEU A 25 29.43 12.73 -29.52
N THR A 26 28.23 12.55 -30.06
CA THR A 26 27.76 11.29 -30.62
C THR A 26 28.69 10.82 -31.74
N LYS A 27 29.03 9.53 -31.74
CA LYS A 27 29.85 8.86 -32.78
C LYS A 27 31.26 9.44 -32.97
N LYS A 28 31.83 10.09 -31.95
CA LYS A 28 33.17 10.70 -32.03
C LYS A 28 34.30 9.74 -31.66
N GLY A 29 34.01 8.54 -31.18
CA GLY A 29 35.03 7.55 -30.82
C GLY A 29 35.92 8.00 -29.65
N LEU A 30 35.31 8.72 -28.69
CA LEU A 30 36.02 9.34 -27.58
C LEU A 30 36.17 8.39 -26.39
N GLU A 31 37.29 8.46 -25.68
CA GLU A 31 37.56 7.66 -24.49
C GLU A 31 38.19 8.48 -23.35
N GLY A 32 38.11 7.95 -22.14
CA GLY A 32 38.73 8.57 -20.96
C GLY A 32 37.89 9.67 -20.33
N HIS A 33 38.55 10.58 -19.61
CA HIS A 33 37.91 11.66 -18.86
C HIS A 33 37.53 12.85 -19.77
N LEU A 34 36.40 13.50 -19.45
CA LEU A 34 35.92 14.70 -20.12
C LEU A 34 35.54 15.77 -19.08
N ASP A 35 36.29 16.86 -19.04
CA ASP A 35 36.00 18.03 -18.20
C ASP A 35 35.34 19.14 -19.04
N LEU A 36 34.10 19.50 -18.69
CA LEU A 36 33.31 20.52 -19.39
C LEU A 36 33.07 21.78 -18.55
N ASN A 37 33.80 21.98 -17.45
CA ASN A 37 33.61 23.15 -16.58
C ASN A 37 33.83 24.50 -17.30
N ASP A 38 34.67 24.55 -18.34
CA ASP A 38 34.87 25.75 -19.15
C ASP A 38 33.67 26.10 -20.07
N PHE A 39 32.68 25.21 -20.21
CA PHE A 39 31.49 25.40 -21.03
C PHE A 39 30.34 26.04 -20.22
N VAL A 40 30.61 27.20 -19.62
CA VAL A 40 29.70 27.89 -18.67
C VAL A 40 28.29 28.23 -19.20
N ASN A 41 28.09 28.20 -20.52
CA ASN A 41 26.79 28.45 -21.16
C ASN A 41 26.17 27.19 -21.78
N LEU A 42 26.68 26.00 -21.45
CA LEU A 42 26.15 24.74 -21.95
C LEU A 42 24.75 24.49 -21.38
N GLU A 43 23.79 24.32 -22.27
CA GLU A 43 22.38 24.01 -21.99
C GLU A 43 22.09 22.53 -22.29
N LYS A 44 22.80 21.91 -23.23
CA LYS A 44 22.58 20.51 -23.62
C LYS A 44 23.88 19.75 -23.88
N LEU A 45 23.96 18.53 -23.35
CA LEU A 45 25.04 17.58 -23.64
C LEU A 45 24.46 16.29 -24.21
N TYR A 46 24.89 15.94 -25.41
CA TYR A 46 24.62 14.65 -26.04
C TYR A 46 25.93 13.90 -26.24
N CYS A 47 26.14 12.82 -25.52
CA CYS A 47 27.26 11.91 -25.74
C CYS A 47 26.88 10.42 -25.70
N PRO A 48 25.70 10.00 -26.20
CA PRO A 48 25.33 8.60 -26.21
C PRO A 48 26.29 7.78 -27.08
N SER A 49 26.47 6.52 -26.71
CA SER A 49 27.22 5.55 -27.51
C SER A 49 26.26 4.53 -28.14
N ASP A 50 26.72 3.76 -29.14
CA ASP A 50 25.87 2.80 -29.88
C ASP A 50 26.46 1.39 -29.83
N ARG A 51 26.61 0.82 -28.63
CA ARG A 51 27.21 -0.51 -28.43
C ARG A 51 26.41 -1.69 -28.98
N ARG A 52 25.20 -1.48 -29.50
CA ARG A 52 24.32 -2.57 -29.98
C ARG A 52 24.84 -3.30 -31.23
N LYS A 53 26.00 -2.90 -31.77
CA LYS A 53 26.64 -3.51 -32.95
C LYS A 53 27.74 -4.52 -32.63
N GLU A 54 28.04 -4.84 -31.37
CA GLU A 54 29.04 -5.86 -31.02
C GLU A 54 28.64 -7.29 -31.45
N ASP A 55 27.33 -7.58 -31.60
CA ASP A 55 26.85 -8.97 -31.78
C ASP A 55 26.82 -9.49 -33.23
N ASN A 56 27.27 -8.73 -34.24
CA ASN A 56 27.23 -9.18 -35.64
C ASN A 56 28.60 -9.07 -36.31
N ASN A 57 29.31 -10.20 -36.40
CA ASN A 57 30.47 -10.54 -37.25
C ASN A 57 30.75 -9.58 -38.44
N SER A 58 31.23 -8.37 -38.16
CA SER A 58 31.58 -7.36 -39.16
C SER A 58 32.89 -6.71 -38.72
N SER A 59 33.97 -7.44 -38.95
CA SER A 59 35.33 -6.91 -39.04
C SER A 59 35.42 -5.92 -40.21
N SER A 60 35.04 -4.64 -40.01
CA SER A 60 35.51 -3.46 -40.81
C SER A 60 34.61 -2.20 -40.77
N VAL A 61 34.07 -1.77 -39.62
CA VAL A 61 33.56 -0.38 -39.51
C VAL A 61 34.17 0.28 -38.28
N GLY A 62 34.98 1.32 -38.49
CA GLY A 62 35.83 1.95 -37.48
C GLY A 62 35.10 2.27 -36.17
N ASN A 63 35.80 2.05 -35.05
CA ASN A 63 35.37 2.29 -33.67
C ASN A 63 34.93 3.76 -33.47
N GLN A 64 33.66 4.06 -33.74
CA GLN A 64 33.03 5.37 -33.52
C GLN A 64 32.29 5.45 -32.17
N PHE A 65 32.29 4.38 -31.37
CA PHE A 65 31.59 4.35 -30.09
C PHE A 65 32.34 5.18 -29.03
N ASN A 66 31.59 5.91 -28.20
CA ASN A 66 32.17 6.61 -27.07
C ASN A 66 32.37 5.63 -25.91
N LEU A 67 33.58 5.61 -25.37
CA LEU A 67 34.01 4.93 -24.15
C LEU A 67 34.47 5.96 -23.10
N ILE A 68 33.80 7.10 -23.02
CA ILE A 68 34.05 8.13 -22.00
C ILE A 68 33.83 7.49 -20.63
N SER A 69 34.84 7.57 -19.77
CA SER A 69 34.85 6.93 -18.45
C SER A 69 34.34 7.87 -17.36
N SER A 70 34.51 9.18 -17.50
CA SER A 70 34.02 10.15 -16.54
C SER A 70 33.73 11.51 -17.18
N ILE A 71 32.69 12.20 -16.69
CA ILE A 71 32.28 13.52 -17.15
C ILE A 71 32.15 14.45 -15.95
N ASN A 72 32.82 15.60 -15.99
CA ASN A 72 32.63 16.68 -15.01
C ASN A 72 31.75 17.81 -15.57
N LEU A 73 30.60 18.04 -14.94
CA LEU A 73 29.64 19.10 -15.26
C LEU A 73 29.38 20.09 -14.11
N GLU A 74 30.21 20.09 -13.06
CA GLU A 74 29.94 20.84 -11.81
C GLU A 74 29.69 22.34 -12.05
N GLN A 75 30.35 22.96 -13.03
CA GLN A 75 30.24 24.39 -13.34
C GLN A 75 29.20 24.72 -14.43
N ASN A 76 28.42 23.74 -14.91
CA ASN A 76 27.47 23.93 -16.01
C ASN A 76 26.04 24.20 -15.50
N SER A 77 25.84 25.26 -14.71
CA SER A 77 24.55 25.58 -14.06
C SER A 77 23.37 25.84 -15.01
N LYS A 78 23.65 26.13 -16.29
CA LYS A 78 22.63 26.36 -17.33
C LYS A 78 22.15 25.08 -18.01
N LEU A 79 22.69 23.90 -17.65
CA LEU A 79 22.28 22.64 -18.25
C LEU A 79 20.79 22.37 -18.03
N VAL A 80 20.12 22.01 -19.11
CA VAL A 80 18.71 21.63 -19.17
C VAL A 80 18.57 20.14 -19.46
N GLU A 81 19.45 19.59 -20.30
CA GLU A 81 19.37 18.20 -20.75
C GLU A 81 20.74 17.54 -20.84
N ILE A 82 20.85 16.34 -20.26
CA ILE A 82 22.03 15.49 -20.35
C ILE A 82 21.60 14.14 -20.90
N ASN A 83 22.24 13.68 -21.97
CA ASN A 83 22.16 12.31 -22.44
C ASN A 83 23.58 11.76 -22.65
N CYS A 84 24.03 10.94 -21.71
CA CYS A 84 25.30 10.23 -21.73
C CYS A 84 25.10 8.70 -21.74
N SER A 85 23.99 8.24 -22.31
CA SER A 85 23.59 6.84 -22.25
C SER A 85 24.46 5.87 -23.08
N ASN A 86 24.43 4.59 -22.73
CA ASN A 86 25.08 3.48 -23.45
C ASN A 86 26.62 3.53 -23.50
N GLY A 87 27.23 4.30 -22.60
CA GLY A 87 28.68 4.53 -22.52
C GLY A 87 29.42 3.59 -21.56
N LYS A 88 30.62 4.00 -21.14
CA LYS A 88 31.48 3.32 -20.12
C LYS A 88 31.60 4.23 -18.87
N LEU A 89 30.60 5.07 -18.65
CA LEU A 89 30.69 6.11 -17.64
C LEU A 89 30.68 5.48 -16.25
N THR A 90 31.72 5.69 -15.47
CA THR A 90 31.81 5.26 -14.07
C THR A 90 31.56 6.40 -13.09
N ASP A 91 31.77 7.65 -13.54
CA ASP A 91 31.61 8.85 -12.72
C ASP A 91 30.93 9.97 -13.53
N LEU A 92 29.84 10.50 -12.99
CA LEU A 92 29.07 11.61 -13.57
C LEU A 92 28.88 12.68 -12.50
N LYS A 93 29.65 13.76 -12.59
CA LYS A 93 29.51 14.89 -11.68
C LYS A 93 28.53 15.88 -12.26
N LEU A 94 27.40 16.05 -11.61
CA LEU A 94 26.33 16.96 -12.03
C LEU A 94 26.51 18.35 -11.40
N PRO A 95 25.91 19.40 -11.99
CA PRO A 95 25.88 20.73 -11.39
C PRO A 95 25.13 20.69 -10.04
N VAL A 96 25.78 21.14 -8.97
CA VAL A 96 25.14 21.31 -7.65
C VAL A 96 24.64 22.75 -7.54
N ASP A 97 23.38 22.95 -7.92
CA ASP A 97 22.74 24.28 -7.92
C ASP A 97 21.30 24.15 -7.42
N VAL A 98 20.95 24.95 -6.39
CA VAL A 98 19.58 25.01 -5.85
C VAL A 98 18.57 25.50 -6.89
N ASP A 99 19.03 26.27 -7.88
CA ASP A 99 18.24 26.80 -8.99
C ASP A 99 18.45 26.02 -10.30
N SER A 100 18.95 24.78 -10.20
CA SER A 100 19.30 23.93 -11.34
C SER A 100 18.22 23.92 -12.42
N LYS A 101 18.64 24.16 -13.66
CA LYS A 101 17.77 24.16 -14.85
C LYS A 101 17.58 22.76 -15.45
N LEU A 102 18.18 21.73 -14.86
CA LEU A 102 18.11 20.37 -15.38
C LEU A 102 16.66 19.86 -15.37
N VAL A 103 16.18 19.50 -16.55
CA VAL A 103 14.83 18.95 -16.79
C VAL A 103 14.91 17.45 -17.08
N LYS A 104 15.97 16.99 -17.75
CA LYS A 104 16.13 15.58 -18.12
C LYS A 104 17.57 15.11 -17.96
N ILE A 105 17.73 13.93 -17.37
CA ILE A 105 18.99 13.23 -17.24
C ILE A 105 18.81 11.80 -17.75
N ASP A 106 19.55 11.42 -18.79
CA ASP A 106 19.70 10.04 -19.23
C ASP A 106 21.17 9.62 -19.15
N CYS A 107 21.48 8.85 -18.11
CA CYS A 107 22.76 8.20 -17.89
C CYS A 107 22.64 6.66 -17.91
N SER A 108 21.60 6.14 -18.57
CA SER A 108 21.34 4.70 -18.62
C SER A 108 22.43 3.94 -19.36
N TRP A 109 22.56 2.63 -19.09
CA TRP A 109 23.53 1.75 -19.77
C TRP A 109 24.98 2.22 -19.61
N ASN A 110 25.40 2.41 -18.37
CA ASN A 110 26.74 2.81 -17.98
C ASN A 110 27.23 1.93 -16.81
N ASP A 111 28.36 2.29 -16.21
CA ASP A 111 28.98 1.59 -15.10
C ASP A 111 29.07 2.51 -13.86
N ILE A 112 28.09 3.42 -13.68
CA ILE A 112 28.06 4.40 -12.57
C ILE A 112 27.81 3.66 -11.26
N SER A 113 28.59 3.95 -10.24
CA SER A 113 28.49 3.33 -8.90
C SER A 113 27.90 4.23 -7.82
N ASP A 114 27.99 5.56 -7.98
CA ASP A 114 27.38 6.56 -7.09
C ASP A 114 26.62 7.58 -7.92
N LEU A 115 25.32 7.73 -7.64
CA LEU A 115 24.45 8.71 -8.27
C LEU A 115 23.51 9.29 -7.22
N LYS A 116 23.63 10.59 -6.97
CA LYS A 116 22.80 11.32 -6.01
C LYS A 116 22.02 12.41 -6.73
N ILE A 117 20.70 12.39 -6.58
CA ILE A 117 19.79 13.34 -7.24
C ILE A 117 19.07 14.10 -6.14
N VAL A 118 19.70 15.17 -5.69
CA VAL A 118 19.25 15.98 -4.54
C VAL A 118 19.15 17.43 -4.97
N ASN A 119 18.01 18.07 -4.69
CA ASN A 119 17.73 19.48 -5.01
C ASN A 119 17.74 19.82 -6.51
N TYR A 120 17.00 19.05 -7.31
CA TYR A 120 16.78 19.38 -8.72
C TYR A 120 15.31 19.78 -8.95
N PRO A 121 14.93 21.05 -8.67
CA PRO A 121 13.53 21.47 -8.65
C PRO A 121 12.84 21.38 -10.01
N ASN A 122 13.59 21.49 -11.11
CA ASN A 122 13.04 21.44 -12.47
C ASN A 122 13.13 20.06 -13.13
N LEU A 123 13.70 19.05 -12.46
CA LEU A 123 13.89 17.73 -13.04
C LEU A 123 12.53 17.05 -13.24
N ILE A 124 12.25 16.64 -14.48
CA ILE A 124 11.00 15.97 -14.86
C ILE A 124 11.22 14.48 -15.08
N GLU A 125 12.39 14.09 -15.62
CA GLU A 125 12.68 12.72 -16.01
C GLU A 125 14.12 12.33 -15.65
N LEU A 126 14.26 11.24 -14.89
CA LEU A 126 15.54 10.61 -14.57
C LEU A 126 15.58 9.19 -15.13
N LYS A 127 16.57 8.93 -15.98
CA LYS A 127 16.91 7.63 -16.54
C LYS A 127 18.32 7.24 -16.14
N CYS A 128 18.43 6.28 -15.22
CA CYS A 128 19.70 5.74 -14.75
C CYS A 128 19.72 4.20 -14.80
N SER A 129 18.85 3.60 -15.60
CA SER A 129 18.72 2.15 -15.73
C SER A 129 19.99 1.51 -16.27
N TRP A 130 20.23 0.23 -15.98
CA TRP A 130 21.42 -0.49 -16.48
C TRP A 130 22.75 0.15 -16.03
N ASN A 131 22.82 0.56 -14.76
CA ASN A 131 24.06 0.92 -14.07
C ASN A 131 24.33 -0.13 -12.99
N ARG A 132 24.84 -1.30 -13.38
CA ARG A 132 24.96 -2.47 -12.47
C ARG A 132 25.72 -2.20 -11.16
N PRO A 133 26.77 -1.36 -11.12
CA PRO A 133 27.47 -1.06 -9.87
C PRO A 133 26.68 -0.16 -8.89
N LEU A 134 25.55 0.42 -9.30
CA LEU A 134 24.80 1.39 -8.52
C LEU A 134 23.97 0.73 -7.41
N THR A 135 24.59 0.49 -6.26
CA THR A 135 23.94 -0.25 -5.15
C THR A 135 22.95 0.58 -4.33
N LYS A 136 23.00 1.91 -4.40
CA LYS A 136 22.12 2.84 -3.66
C LYS A 136 21.73 4.02 -4.54
N LEU A 137 20.47 4.43 -4.47
CA LEU A 137 19.97 5.64 -5.14
C LEU A 137 19.11 6.44 -4.17
N VAL A 138 19.51 7.68 -3.93
CA VAL A 138 18.77 8.65 -3.12
C VAL A 138 18.28 9.77 -4.03
N ILE A 139 16.98 9.99 -4.00
CA ILE A 139 16.30 11.06 -4.73
C ILE A 139 15.55 11.91 -3.73
N SER A 140 15.93 13.19 -3.62
CA SER A 140 15.27 14.11 -2.69
C SER A 140 15.10 15.51 -3.26
N ASN A 141 14.01 16.18 -2.84
CA ASN A 141 13.69 17.55 -3.21
C ASN A 141 13.66 17.75 -4.74
N CYS A 142 12.97 16.85 -5.44
CA CYS A 142 12.72 16.94 -6.88
C CYS A 142 11.20 17.09 -7.12
N PRO A 143 10.60 18.23 -6.74
CA PRO A 143 9.15 18.42 -6.73
C PRO A 143 8.46 18.21 -8.08
N ASN A 144 9.15 18.44 -9.20
CA ASN A 144 8.60 18.27 -10.54
C ASN A 144 8.92 16.92 -11.19
N LEU A 145 9.60 16.00 -10.49
CA LEU A 145 9.98 14.70 -11.04
C LEU A 145 8.72 13.88 -11.31
N LYS A 146 8.52 13.50 -12.57
CA LYS A 146 7.35 12.71 -13.01
C LYS A 146 7.71 11.26 -13.29
N LYS A 147 8.93 11.00 -13.75
CA LYS A 147 9.35 9.69 -14.26
C LYS A 147 10.71 9.31 -13.70
N LEU A 148 10.76 8.13 -13.08
CA LEU A 148 11.97 7.52 -12.56
C LEU A 148 12.18 6.14 -13.18
N TYR A 149 13.31 5.97 -13.87
CA TYR A 149 13.72 4.71 -14.48
C TYR A 149 15.07 4.27 -13.93
N CYS A 150 15.07 3.37 -12.95
CA CYS A 150 16.25 2.85 -12.26
C CYS A 150 16.30 1.31 -12.23
N ASN A 151 15.76 0.66 -13.26
CA ASN A 151 15.79 -0.80 -13.38
C ASN A 151 17.18 -1.32 -13.81
N ASN A 152 17.53 -2.55 -13.40
CA ASN A 152 18.82 -3.20 -13.71
C ASN A 152 20.06 -2.48 -13.15
N CYS A 153 20.02 -2.05 -11.88
CA CYS A 153 21.12 -1.34 -11.23
C CYS A 153 21.73 -2.07 -10.02
N GLU A 154 21.29 -3.30 -9.73
CA GLU A 154 21.65 -4.06 -8.51
C GLU A 154 21.31 -3.33 -7.19
N LEU A 155 20.39 -2.36 -7.23
CA LEU A 155 20.03 -1.52 -6.08
C LEU A 155 19.62 -2.36 -4.87
N THR A 156 20.25 -2.09 -3.74
CA THR A 156 19.87 -2.63 -2.42
C THR A 156 19.06 -1.64 -1.61
N ASN A 157 19.18 -0.34 -1.93
CA ASN A 157 18.42 0.74 -1.31
C ASN A 157 17.94 1.74 -2.36
N LEU A 158 16.65 2.09 -2.29
CA LEU A 158 16.02 3.15 -3.06
C LEU A 158 15.18 4.02 -2.12
N GLU A 159 15.57 5.28 -2.02
CA GLU A 159 14.94 6.29 -1.16
C GLU A 159 14.43 7.45 -2.01
N ILE A 160 13.13 7.74 -1.89
CA ILE A 160 12.45 8.81 -2.63
C ILE A 160 11.75 9.73 -1.64
N HIS A 161 12.22 10.98 -1.55
CA HIS A 161 11.78 11.98 -0.59
C HIS A 161 11.37 13.28 -1.28
N ASN A 162 10.27 13.91 -0.85
CA ASN A 162 9.80 15.20 -1.38
C ASN A 162 9.71 15.24 -2.92
N CYS A 163 9.14 14.18 -3.52
CA CYS A 163 8.89 14.07 -4.97
C CYS A 163 7.38 13.86 -5.28
N PRO A 164 6.49 14.80 -4.89
CA PRO A 164 5.03 14.60 -4.92
C PRO A 164 4.42 14.44 -6.33
N GLN A 165 5.11 14.86 -7.38
CA GLN A 165 4.61 14.80 -8.77
C GLN A 165 4.99 13.51 -9.51
N ILE A 166 5.59 12.52 -8.84
CA ILE A 166 5.95 11.26 -9.51
C ILE A 166 4.70 10.55 -9.99
N ILE A 167 4.72 10.14 -11.26
CA ILE A 167 3.66 9.40 -11.94
C ILE A 167 4.09 7.94 -12.17
N GLU A 168 5.36 7.72 -12.46
CA GLU A 168 5.90 6.42 -12.86
C GLU A 168 7.23 6.12 -12.17
N ILE A 169 7.31 4.95 -11.52
CA ILE A 169 8.53 4.37 -10.94
C ILE A 169 8.77 3.00 -11.58
N LEU A 170 9.85 2.88 -12.34
CA LEU A 170 10.37 1.59 -12.82
C LEU A 170 11.67 1.26 -12.09
N CYS A 171 11.60 0.34 -11.13
CA CYS A 171 12.73 -0.13 -10.34
C CYS A 171 12.87 -1.67 -10.37
N SER A 172 12.32 -2.31 -11.41
CA SER A 172 12.43 -3.76 -11.61
C SER A 172 13.89 -4.24 -11.77
N SER A 173 14.13 -5.53 -11.52
CA SER A 173 15.44 -6.16 -11.71
C SER A 173 16.55 -5.51 -10.87
N ASN A 174 16.31 -5.44 -9.56
CA ASN A 174 17.23 -4.94 -8.54
C ASN A 174 17.32 -5.93 -7.36
N ASN A 175 18.02 -5.55 -6.29
CA ASN A 175 18.16 -6.35 -5.07
C ASN A 175 17.37 -5.77 -3.88
N LEU A 176 16.28 -5.02 -4.13
CA LEU A 176 15.55 -4.31 -3.09
C LEU A 176 14.83 -5.30 -2.17
N ILE A 177 15.06 -5.18 -0.86
CA ILE A 177 14.33 -5.95 0.19
C ILE A 177 13.09 -5.18 0.66
N SER A 178 13.16 -3.87 0.57
CA SER A 178 12.11 -2.88 0.75
C SER A 178 12.53 -1.61 0.01
N PHE A 179 11.59 -0.71 -0.27
CA PHE A 179 11.91 0.67 -0.67
C PHE A 179 10.89 1.62 -0.05
N ASN A 180 11.27 2.89 0.07
CA ASN A 180 10.48 3.90 0.78
C ASN A 180 10.06 5.02 -0.19
N ILE A 181 8.76 5.28 -0.27
CA ILE A 181 8.18 6.45 -0.95
C ILE A 181 7.62 7.37 0.12
N ASN A 182 8.47 8.20 0.71
CA ASN A 182 8.04 9.19 1.70
C ASN A 182 7.87 10.56 1.02
N SER A 183 6.85 10.68 0.18
CA SER A 183 6.71 11.82 -0.75
C SER A 183 5.28 12.32 -1.01
N PHE A 184 4.24 11.86 -0.29
CA PHE A 184 2.83 12.22 -0.56
C PHE A 184 2.50 12.18 -2.08
N CYS A 185 2.79 11.04 -2.74
CA CYS A 185 2.69 10.92 -4.20
C CYS A 185 1.24 10.69 -4.68
N ASP A 186 0.41 11.74 -4.65
CA ASP A 186 -1.00 11.66 -5.08
C ASP A 186 -1.21 11.32 -6.56
N ASN A 187 -0.18 11.57 -7.38
CA ASN A 187 -0.23 11.40 -8.84
C ASN A 187 0.37 10.07 -9.34
N LEU A 188 0.78 9.19 -8.42
CA LEU A 188 1.45 7.95 -8.79
C LEU A 188 0.48 6.98 -9.48
N LYS A 189 0.79 6.63 -10.74
CA LYS A 189 -0.06 5.77 -11.58
C LYS A 189 0.56 4.40 -11.85
N SER A 190 1.89 4.30 -11.81
CA SER A 190 2.60 3.07 -12.18
C SER A 190 3.78 2.81 -11.26
N ILE A 191 3.78 1.64 -10.63
CA ILE A 191 4.91 1.09 -9.88
C ILE A 191 5.25 -0.26 -10.50
N ARG A 192 6.48 -0.39 -11.02
CA ARG A 192 7.01 -1.68 -11.46
C ARG A 192 8.28 -1.98 -10.70
N CYS A 193 8.17 -2.93 -9.77
CA CYS A 193 9.23 -3.36 -8.88
C CYS A 193 9.39 -4.89 -8.89
N GLY A 194 9.03 -5.53 -10.00
CA GLY A 194 9.27 -6.96 -10.21
C GLY A 194 10.76 -7.32 -10.25
N PHE A 195 11.11 -8.59 -10.15
CA PHE A 195 12.49 -9.09 -10.10
C PHE A 195 13.32 -8.37 -9.02
N ASN A 196 12.83 -8.41 -7.78
CA ASN A 196 13.49 -7.85 -6.61
C ASN A 196 13.52 -8.89 -5.48
N LYS A 197 13.88 -8.46 -4.26
CA LYS A 197 13.91 -9.31 -3.07
C LYS A 197 12.90 -8.83 -2.02
N LEU A 198 11.82 -8.18 -2.47
CA LEU A 198 10.86 -7.55 -1.57
C LEU A 198 10.23 -8.60 -0.66
N THR A 199 10.15 -8.27 0.62
CA THR A 199 9.57 -9.15 1.67
C THR A 199 8.21 -8.66 2.18
N ASN A 200 7.80 -7.47 1.78
CA ASN A 200 6.53 -6.85 2.15
C ASN A 200 6.15 -5.74 1.15
N PHE A 201 4.94 -5.20 1.28
CA PHE A 201 4.43 -4.09 0.47
C PHE A 201 4.19 -2.81 1.27
N LYS A 202 5.01 -2.53 2.29
CA LYS A 202 4.79 -1.34 3.14
C LYS A 202 4.78 -0.03 2.33
N PHE A 203 5.44 0.03 1.18
CA PHE A 203 5.37 1.21 0.30
C PHE A 203 3.94 1.52 -0.17
N LEU A 204 3.04 0.53 -0.28
CA LEU A 204 1.63 0.77 -0.62
C LEU A 204 0.87 1.49 0.51
N THR A 205 1.27 1.31 1.77
CA THR A 205 0.65 2.01 2.91
C THR A 205 1.03 3.48 2.98
N GLN A 206 2.06 3.89 2.22
CA GLN A 206 2.56 5.26 2.11
C GLN A 206 1.86 6.05 0.98
N LEU A 207 1.03 5.38 0.17
CA LEU A 207 0.24 6.03 -0.86
C LEU A 207 -0.95 6.75 -0.22
N THR A 208 -0.99 8.07 -0.42
CA THR A 208 -2.11 8.94 -0.04
C THR A 208 -3.35 8.66 -0.88
N ASN A 209 -3.15 8.39 -2.19
CA ASN A 209 -4.21 8.10 -3.16
C ASN A 209 -4.00 6.74 -3.86
N PRO A 210 -4.23 5.59 -3.19
CA PRO A 210 -4.07 4.27 -3.80
C PRO A 210 -5.05 4.00 -4.95
N GLU A 211 -6.20 4.69 -4.99
CA GLU A 211 -7.20 4.54 -6.06
C GLU A 211 -6.70 5.10 -7.40
N GLY A 212 -5.74 6.03 -7.37
CA GLY A 212 -5.08 6.56 -8.56
C GLY A 212 -4.07 5.61 -9.22
N LEU A 213 -3.68 4.53 -8.53
CA LEU A 213 -2.70 3.57 -9.05
C LEU A 213 -3.35 2.68 -10.12
N LEU A 214 -2.80 2.70 -11.33
CA LEU A 214 -3.33 1.97 -12.49
C LEU A 214 -2.52 0.70 -12.81
N TRP A 215 -1.23 0.70 -12.48
CA TRP A 215 -0.30 -0.38 -12.84
C TRP A 215 0.57 -0.76 -11.65
N LEU A 216 0.51 -2.03 -11.24
CA LEU A 216 1.34 -2.60 -10.17
C LEU A 216 1.98 -3.91 -10.63
N GLU A 217 3.31 -3.90 -10.77
CA GLU A 217 4.11 -5.11 -11.04
C GLU A 217 4.98 -5.46 -9.83
N LEU A 218 4.75 -6.65 -9.29
CA LEU A 218 5.36 -7.23 -8.10
C LEU A 218 5.99 -8.61 -8.39
N ASP A 219 6.07 -9.00 -9.66
CA ASP A 219 6.50 -10.33 -10.05
C ASP A 219 7.91 -10.67 -9.59
N GLU A 220 8.21 -11.95 -9.36
CA GLU A 220 9.57 -12.42 -9.01
C GLU A 220 10.14 -11.65 -7.79
N ASN A 221 9.45 -11.71 -6.65
CA ASN A 221 9.90 -11.17 -5.37
C ASN A 221 9.98 -12.25 -4.29
N ASN A 222 10.53 -11.91 -3.12
CA ASN A 222 10.72 -12.86 -2.01
C ASN A 222 9.67 -12.70 -0.90
N LEU A 223 8.42 -12.48 -1.30
CA LEU A 223 7.32 -12.29 -0.36
C LEU A 223 7.09 -13.56 0.47
N PRO A 224 6.72 -13.42 1.75
CA PRO A 224 6.36 -14.56 2.59
C PRO A 224 5.13 -15.28 2.02
N VAL A 225 5.01 -16.56 2.37
CA VAL A 225 3.79 -17.33 2.06
C VAL A 225 2.61 -16.61 2.68
N SER A 226 1.67 -16.18 1.87
CA SER A 226 0.50 -15.40 2.29
C SER A 226 -0.65 -15.60 1.31
N ASP A 227 -1.87 -15.30 1.73
CA ASP A 227 -2.98 -15.15 0.80
C ASP A 227 -3.07 -13.71 0.30
N LEU A 228 -4.06 -13.43 -0.55
CA LEU A 228 -4.27 -12.10 -1.11
C LEU A 228 -5.05 -11.15 -0.18
N SER A 229 -5.37 -11.55 1.05
CA SER A 229 -6.14 -10.73 1.99
C SER A 229 -5.48 -9.37 2.26
N TYR A 230 -4.14 -9.33 2.23
CA TYR A 230 -3.35 -8.12 2.41
C TYR A 230 -3.67 -7.02 1.37
N PHE A 231 -4.14 -7.35 0.17
CA PHE A 231 -4.57 -6.34 -0.80
C PHE A 231 -5.87 -5.64 -0.39
N SER A 232 -6.68 -6.26 0.48
CA SER A 232 -8.00 -5.75 0.88
C SER A 232 -7.91 -4.47 1.71
N GLN A 233 -6.78 -4.21 2.36
CA GLN A 233 -6.56 -2.96 3.10
C GLN A 233 -6.35 -1.75 2.16
N PHE A 234 -5.91 -2.01 0.93
CA PHE A 234 -5.63 -0.96 -0.04
C PHE A 234 -6.83 -0.74 -0.95
N ARG A 235 -7.29 0.50 -1.06
CA ARG A 235 -8.31 0.89 -2.04
C ARG A 235 -7.69 0.97 -3.45
N LEU A 236 -7.49 -0.19 -4.08
CA LEU A 236 -6.91 -0.33 -5.42
C LEU A 236 -8.01 -0.45 -6.50
N THR A 237 -9.09 0.33 -6.37
CA THR A 237 -10.27 0.25 -7.25
C THR A 237 -9.97 0.69 -8.69
N GLY A 238 -9.01 1.60 -8.87
CA GLY A 238 -8.53 2.07 -10.18
C GLY A 238 -7.47 1.19 -10.84
N LEU A 239 -7.00 0.13 -10.17
CA LEU A 239 -5.93 -0.72 -10.69
C LEU A 239 -6.39 -1.45 -11.94
N VAL A 240 -5.66 -1.29 -13.05
CA VAL A 240 -5.95 -1.87 -14.37
C VAL A 240 -5.10 -3.11 -14.62
N ILE A 241 -3.83 -3.08 -14.20
CA ILE A 241 -2.87 -4.17 -14.36
C ILE A 241 -2.27 -4.54 -13.01
N LEU A 242 -2.40 -5.81 -12.65
CA LEU A 242 -1.75 -6.41 -11.49
C LEU A 242 -0.91 -7.61 -11.94
N ASN A 243 0.39 -7.58 -11.66
CA ASN A 243 1.26 -8.74 -11.81
C ASN A 243 1.82 -9.13 -10.43
N ILE A 244 1.41 -10.28 -9.93
CA ILE A 244 1.89 -10.86 -8.67
C ILE A 244 2.55 -12.23 -8.90
N SER A 245 2.85 -12.55 -10.16
CA SER A 245 3.42 -13.84 -10.54
C SER A 245 4.72 -14.14 -9.80
N ARG A 246 5.01 -15.42 -9.62
CA ARG A 246 6.27 -15.95 -9.10
C ARG A 246 6.60 -15.39 -7.72
N ASN A 247 5.55 -15.29 -6.93
CA ASN A 247 5.57 -15.05 -5.51
C ASN A 247 4.86 -16.21 -4.81
N ARG A 248 5.04 -16.31 -3.49
CA ARG A 248 4.47 -17.41 -2.69
C ARG A 248 3.02 -17.14 -2.26
N PHE A 249 2.20 -16.61 -3.16
CA PHE A 249 0.78 -16.37 -2.88
C PHE A 249 -0.03 -17.66 -2.93
N THR A 250 -0.97 -17.81 -1.98
CA THR A 250 -1.82 -19.00 -1.82
C THR A 250 -3.28 -18.61 -1.70
N GLY A 251 -4.18 -19.60 -1.67
CA GLY A 251 -5.59 -19.40 -1.37
C GLY A 251 -6.40 -18.87 -2.56
N SER A 252 -7.21 -17.83 -2.32
CA SER A 252 -8.31 -17.45 -3.20
C SER A 252 -8.16 -16.05 -3.80
N LEU A 253 -8.59 -15.90 -5.06
CA LEU A 253 -8.70 -14.62 -5.77
C LEU A 253 -9.86 -13.74 -5.29
N LYS A 254 -10.67 -14.20 -4.33
CA LYS A 254 -11.81 -13.45 -3.79
C LYS A 254 -11.45 -12.06 -3.24
N TYR A 255 -10.22 -11.89 -2.76
CA TYR A 255 -9.74 -10.62 -2.21
C TYR A 255 -9.52 -9.55 -3.28
N LEU A 256 -9.49 -9.93 -4.56
CA LEU A 256 -9.38 -8.99 -5.68
C LEU A 256 -10.76 -8.48 -6.17
N LYS A 257 -11.87 -8.89 -5.53
CA LYS A 257 -13.25 -8.55 -5.95
C LYS A 257 -13.51 -7.05 -6.13
N ASN A 258 -12.86 -6.22 -5.31
CA ASN A 258 -13.05 -4.77 -5.29
C ASN A 258 -12.16 -4.01 -6.28
N MET A 259 -11.26 -4.69 -7.01
CA MET A 259 -10.44 -4.08 -8.06
C MET A 259 -11.25 -3.90 -9.35
N ILE A 260 -12.35 -3.13 -9.28
CA ILE A 260 -13.38 -3.04 -10.32
C ILE A 260 -12.90 -2.55 -11.69
N SER A 261 -11.69 -1.97 -11.78
CA SER A 261 -11.07 -1.51 -13.03
C SER A 261 -10.06 -2.51 -13.59
N LEU A 262 -9.81 -3.64 -12.90
CA LEU A 262 -8.77 -4.59 -13.25
C LEU A 262 -9.09 -5.25 -14.58
N GLN A 263 -8.20 -5.09 -15.56
CA GLN A 263 -8.36 -5.66 -16.91
C GLN A 263 -7.39 -6.82 -17.15
N ARG A 264 -6.20 -6.77 -16.52
CA ARG A 264 -5.17 -7.79 -16.66
C ARG A 264 -4.62 -8.22 -15.31
N LEU A 265 -4.57 -9.53 -15.12
CA LEU A 265 -4.04 -10.16 -13.92
C LEU A 265 -3.02 -11.24 -14.29
N ASP A 266 -1.83 -11.18 -13.69
CA ASP A 266 -0.85 -12.24 -13.78
C ASP A 266 -0.58 -12.84 -12.40
N ILE A 267 -0.81 -14.15 -12.30
CA ILE A 267 -0.65 -14.99 -11.10
C ILE A 267 0.21 -16.21 -11.40
N ASP A 268 0.97 -16.18 -12.51
CA ASP A 268 1.82 -17.27 -12.93
C ASP A 268 2.77 -17.72 -11.81
N GLY A 269 3.03 -19.02 -11.66
CA GLY A 269 3.95 -19.50 -10.62
C GLY A 269 3.57 -19.16 -9.17
N THR A 270 2.27 -18.99 -8.88
CA THR A 270 1.71 -18.89 -7.51
C THR A 270 0.98 -20.18 -7.12
N ASP A 271 0.65 -20.33 -5.84
CA ASP A 271 -0.09 -21.47 -5.27
C ASP A 271 -1.59 -21.21 -5.08
N ILE A 272 -2.11 -20.14 -5.71
CA ILE A 272 -3.52 -19.76 -5.72
C ILE A 272 -4.35 -20.84 -6.45
N ASP A 273 -5.48 -21.25 -5.87
CA ASP A 273 -6.24 -22.43 -6.31
C ASP A 273 -7.75 -22.20 -6.51
N SER A 274 -8.26 -21.01 -6.16
CA SER A 274 -9.70 -20.74 -6.12
C SER A 274 -10.05 -19.27 -6.32
N GLY A 275 -11.35 -18.99 -6.46
CA GLY A 275 -11.89 -17.62 -6.43
C GLY A 275 -12.03 -16.89 -7.76
N LEU A 276 -11.93 -17.61 -8.89
CA LEU A 276 -12.17 -17.03 -10.23
C LEU A 276 -13.56 -16.39 -10.37
N GLU A 277 -14.55 -16.94 -9.68
CA GLU A 277 -15.95 -16.48 -9.66
C GLU A 277 -16.14 -15.09 -9.03
N TYR A 278 -15.21 -14.64 -8.19
CA TYR A 278 -15.25 -13.37 -7.49
C TYR A 278 -14.51 -12.25 -8.22
N LEU A 279 -13.74 -12.59 -9.28
CA LEU A 279 -12.98 -11.60 -10.04
C LEU A 279 -13.92 -10.57 -10.69
N PRO A 280 -13.52 -9.30 -10.77
CA PRO A 280 -14.34 -8.19 -11.24
C PRO A 280 -14.66 -8.31 -12.73
N ASP A 281 -15.87 -7.95 -13.14
CA ASP A 281 -16.35 -8.13 -14.52
C ASP A 281 -15.50 -7.41 -15.58
N SER A 282 -14.76 -6.37 -15.17
CA SER A 282 -13.76 -5.67 -15.97
C SER A 282 -12.59 -6.54 -16.44
N LEU A 283 -12.29 -7.64 -15.74
CA LEU A 283 -11.13 -8.47 -16.04
C LEU A 283 -11.34 -9.17 -17.38
N GLN A 284 -10.37 -9.01 -18.27
CA GLN A 284 -10.38 -9.58 -19.61
C GLN A 284 -9.38 -10.72 -19.76
N ILE A 285 -8.21 -10.57 -19.14
CA ILE A 285 -7.08 -11.48 -19.33
C ILE A 285 -6.52 -11.91 -17.98
N ILE A 286 -6.35 -13.23 -17.82
CA ILE A 286 -5.52 -13.81 -16.76
C ILE A 286 -4.41 -14.66 -17.39
N GLY A 287 -3.16 -14.50 -16.96
CA GLY A 287 -2.05 -15.32 -17.47
C GLY A 287 -0.69 -14.66 -17.43
N SER A 288 0.31 -15.36 -17.97
CA SER A 288 1.72 -14.95 -17.92
C SER A 288 1.98 -13.77 -18.86
N LEU A 289 2.38 -12.62 -18.30
CA LEU A 289 2.90 -11.46 -19.03
C LEU A 289 4.28 -11.73 -19.65
N ASN A 290 5.05 -12.66 -19.06
CA ASN A 290 6.47 -12.88 -19.35
C ASN A 290 6.76 -14.21 -20.07
N ASN A 291 5.76 -14.80 -20.74
CA ASN A 291 5.95 -15.92 -21.65
C ASN A 291 6.43 -17.24 -21.00
N VAL A 292 6.02 -17.51 -19.76
CA VAL A 292 6.41 -18.74 -19.03
C VAL A 292 5.19 -19.58 -18.57
N LYS A 293 5.44 -20.88 -18.34
CA LYS A 293 4.50 -21.96 -17.97
C LYS A 293 3.35 -21.47 -17.07
N GLY A 294 2.11 -21.47 -17.58
CA GLY A 294 0.95 -20.77 -17.01
C GLY A 294 0.54 -21.07 -15.56
N ILE A 295 -0.51 -20.35 -15.12
CA ILE A 295 -1.11 -20.08 -13.78
C ILE A 295 -1.25 -21.20 -12.71
N GLY A 296 -0.34 -22.18 -12.64
CA GLY A 296 -0.29 -23.16 -11.55
C GLY A 296 -1.57 -23.99 -11.40
N LYS A 297 -2.09 -24.08 -10.16
CA LYS A 297 -3.26 -24.92 -9.80
C LYS A 297 -4.56 -24.51 -10.50
N LEU A 298 -4.68 -23.27 -10.94
CA LEU A 298 -5.85 -22.79 -11.68
C LEU A 298 -5.79 -23.11 -13.19
N ALA A 299 -4.65 -23.57 -13.71
CA ALA A 299 -4.46 -23.80 -15.15
C ALA A 299 -5.48 -24.82 -15.68
N LEU A 300 -5.69 -25.93 -14.96
CA LEU A 300 -6.67 -26.97 -15.35
C LEU A 300 -8.09 -26.43 -15.49
N ARG A 301 -8.47 -25.39 -14.73
CA ARG A 301 -9.82 -24.79 -14.79
C ARG A 301 -10.00 -23.83 -15.95
N LEU A 302 -8.91 -23.44 -16.60
CA LEU A 302 -8.88 -22.42 -17.64
C LEU A 302 -8.32 -22.96 -18.97
N GLU A 303 -7.86 -24.21 -19.03
CA GLU A 303 -7.19 -24.79 -20.22
C GLU A 303 -8.06 -24.68 -21.49
N ASP A 304 -9.36 -24.92 -21.39
CA ASP A 304 -10.30 -24.81 -22.52
C ASP A 304 -10.49 -23.37 -23.04
N HIS A 305 -10.06 -22.37 -22.25
CA HIS A 305 -10.17 -20.94 -22.55
C HIS A 305 -8.81 -20.29 -22.86
N LYS A 306 -7.79 -21.12 -23.13
CA LYS A 306 -6.44 -20.68 -23.49
C LYS A 306 -6.42 -20.05 -24.88
N GLU A 307 -5.87 -18.84 -24.95
CA GLU A 307 -5.60 -18.14 -26.20
C GLU A 307 -4.10 -18.16 -26.45
N THR A 308 -3.67 -18.87 -27.50
CA THR A 308 -2.26 -18.89 -27.91
C THR A 308 -2.00 -17.67 -28.78
N ILE A 309 -1.40 -16.64 -28.20
CA ILE A 309 -0.84 -15.53 -28.97
C ILE A 309 0.61 -15.91 -29.28
N LYS A 310 0.97 -16.04 -30.56
CA LYS A 310 2.36 -16.30 -30.98
C LYS A 310 3.29 -15.29 -30.28
N ASP A 311 4.31 -15.84 -29.61
CA ASP A 311 5.41 -15.12 -28.95
C ASP A 311 5.10 -14.31 -27.65
N LYS A 312 3.95 -14.49 -26.98
CA LYS A 312 3.60 -13.66 -25.79
C LYS A 312 3.16 -14.38 -24.50
N GLY A 313 3.10 -15.70 -24.46
CA GLY A 313 2.81 -16.48 -23.25
C GLY A 313 1.49 -17.21 -23.27
N CYS A 314 1.15 -17.85 -22.14
CA CYS A 314 -0.15 -18.46 -21.94
C CYS A 314 -1.10 -17.40 -21.36
N HIS A 315 -2.09 -16.97 -22.16
CA HIS A 315 -3.19 -16.13 -21.72
C HIS A 315 -4.49 -16.94 -21.73
N TYR A 316 -5.33 -16.69 -20.74
CA TYR A 316 -6.66 -17.28 -20.66
C TYR A 316 -7.70 -16.18 -20.76
N ASN A 317 -8.66 -16.38 -21.66
CA ASN A 317 -9.76 -15.46 -21.87
C ASN A 317 -10.81 -15.68 -20.78
N ILE A 318 -10.75 -14.85 -19.74
CA ILE A 318 -11.65 -15.00 -18.59
C ILE A 318 -13.10 -14.65 -18.96
N VAL A 319 -13.31 -13.84 -20.00
CA VAL A 319 -14.66 -13.50 -20.48
C VAL A 319 -15.36 -14.75 -20.99
N LYS A 320 -14.70 -15.52 -21.86
CA LYS A 320 -15.24 -16.81 -22.35
C LYS A 320 -15.44 -17.82 -21.23
N TRP A 321 -14.53 -17.86 -20.25
CA TRP A 321 -14.69 -18.70 -19.07
C TRP A 321 -15.92 -18.33 -18.26
N ARG A 322 -16.17 -17.03 -18.03
CA ARG A 322 -17.37 -16.54 -17.32
C ARG A 322 -18.66 -16.88 -18.04
N GLU A 323 -18.69 -16.74 -19.36
CA GLU A 323 -19.84 -17.11 -20.17
C GLU A 323 -20.19 -18.60 -20.01
N THR A 324 -19.16 -19.45 -20.06
CA THR A 324 -19.32 -20.91 -19.90
C THR A 324 -19.78 -21.29 -18.48
N ASN A 325 -19.39 -20.52 -17.47
CA ASN A 325 -19.63 -20.82 -16.05
C ASN A 325 -20.69 -19.91 -15.40
N LYS A 326 -21.52 -19.21 -16.19
CA LYS A 326 -22.40 -18.13 -15.72
C LYS A 326 -23.34 -18.52 -14.57
N LYS A 327 -23.96 -19.71 -14.64
CA LYS A 327 -24.88 -20.21 -13.58
C LYS A 327 -24.17 -20.42 -12.25
N MET A 328 -23.03 -21.10 -12.27
CA MET A 328 -22.20 -21.33 -11.09
C MET A 328 -21.75 -20.01 -10.46
N ILE A 329 -21.34 -19.04 -11.29
CA ILE A 329 -20.91 -17.71 -10.82
C ILE A 329 -22.07 -16.98 -10.14
N GLN A 330 -23.26 -17.00 -10.74
CA GLN A 330 -24.46 -16.38 -10.15
C GLN A 330 -24.79 -17.00 -8.79
N GLU A 331 -24.87 -18.33 -8.69
CA GLU A 331 -25.15 -19.04 -7.44
C GLU A 331 -24.13 -18.68 -6.34
N LYS A 332 -22.83 -18.68 -6.66
CA LYS A 332 -21.78 -18.35 -5.70
C LYS A 332 -21.76 -16.88 -5.29
N ARG A 333 -21.97 -15.95 -6.22
CA ARG A 333 -22.05 -14.51 -5.90
C ARG A 333 -23.28 -14.19 -5.06
N SER A 334 -24.43 -14.84 -5.34
CA SER A 334 -25.66 -14.68 -4.54
C SER A 334 -25.54 -15.26 -3.13
N ALA A 335 -24.81 -16.37 -2.96
CA ALA A 335 -24.51 -16.94 -1.66
C ALA A 335 -23.52 -16.07 -0.84
N ALA A 336 -22.65 -15.31 -1.50
CA ALA A 336 -21.72 -14.40 -0.84
C ALA A 336 -22.38 -13.08 -0.38
N THR A 337 -23.51 -12.68 -0.97
CA THR A 337 -24.25 -11.46 -0.57
C THR A 337 -25.08 -11.61 0.72
N THR A 338 -25.18 -12.81 1.29
CA THR A 338 -25.80 -13.04 2.61
C THR A 338 -24.83 -12.93 3.78
N ASP A 339 -23.52 -12.82 3.52
CA ASP A 339 -22.55 -12.45 4.54
C ASP A 339 -22.59 -10.93 4.78
N LYS A 340 -22.64 -10.53 6.06
CA LYS A 340 -22.48 -9.13 6.49
C LYS A 340 -21.26 -8.53 5.78
N PRO A 341 -21.26 -7.22 5.42
CA PRO A 341 -20.08 -6.58 4.84
C PRO A 341 -18.88 -6.91 5.73
N ASP A 342 -17.83 -7.51 5.14
CA ASP A 342 -16.64 -7.99 5.85
C ASP A 342 -16.26 -6.97 6.94
N GLU A 343 -16.60 -7.26 8.21
CA GLU A 343 -16.37 -6.32 9.33
C GLU A 343 -14.87 -5.98 9.41
N GLU A 344 -14.03 -6.92 8.95
CA GLU A 344 -12.59 -6.78 8.75
C GLU A 344 -12.23 -5.69 7.71
N TYR A 345 -12.96 -5.54 6.60
CA TYR A 345 -12.74 -4.47 5.62
C TYR A 345 -13.05 -3.09 6.20
N ILE A 346 -14.10 -2.98 7.02
CA ILE A 346 -14.49 -1.74 7.72
C ILE A 346 -13.48 -1.40 8.83
N VAL A 347 -13.06 -2.38 9.62
CA VAL A 347 -12.09 -2.21 10.71
C VAL A 347 -10.69 -1.88 10.19
N VAL A 348 -10.27 -2.48 9.08
CA VAL A 348 -9.00 -2.18 8.42
C VAL A 348 -9.02 -0.80 7.78
N THR A 349 -10.11 -0.40 7.10
CA THR A 349 -10.22 0.98 6.58
C THR A 349 -10.25 2.02 7.69
N LEU A 350 -10.90 1.75 8.83
CA LEU A 350 -10.87 2.65 9.99
C LEU A 350 -9.48 2.69 10.64
N SER A 351 -8.81 1.54 10.79
CA SER A 351 -7.44 1.48 11.35
C SER A 351 -6.43 2.21 10.45
N ASP A 352 -6.54 2.09 9.13
CA ASP A 352 -5.70 2.85 8.19
C ASP A 352 -6.02 4.35 8.18
N MET A 353 -7.29 4.73 8.37
CA MET A 353 -7.68 6.13 8.54
C MET A 353 -7.15 6.71 9.87
N ILE A 354 -7.16 5.92 10.95
CA ILE A 354 -6.60 6.29 12.26
C ILE A 354 -5.07 6.39 12.20
N ARG A 355 -4.38 5.44 11.54
CA ARG A 355 -2.91 5.47 11.35
C ARG A 355 -2.44 6.65 10.50
N ARG A 356 -3.29 7.18 9.61
CA ARG A 356 -3.07 8.43 8.85
C ARG A 356 -3.23 9.70 9.71
N LEU A 357 -3.94 9.60 10.84
CA LEU A 357 -4.17 10.70 11.78
C LEU A 357 -3.18 10.70 12.95
N GLU A 358 -2.46 9.61 13.19
CA GLU A 358 -1.39 9.54 14.20
C GLU A 358 -0.04 10.01 13.63
N PRO A 359 0.55 11.09 14.14
CA PRO A 359 1.89 11.50 13.74
C PRO A 359 2.93 10.64 14.46
N GLU A 360 3.43 9.58 13.81
CA GLU A 360 4.69 8.96 14.23
C GLU A 360 5.89 9.77 13.69
N TYR A 361 6.54 10.46 14.64
CA TYR A 361 7.91 10.98 14.65
C TYR A 361 8.26 12.30 13.91
N TYR A 362 8.46 13.32 14.76
CA TYR A 362 9.68 14.13 14.88
C TYR A 362 10.07 15.03 13.69
N TYR A 363 9.52 16.24 13.66
CA TYR A 363 10.21 17.38 13.06
C TYR A 363 11.33 17.81 14.03
N PRO A 364 12.61 17.87 13.62
CA PRO A 364 13.56 18.65 14.38
C PRO A 364 13.09 20.10 14.31
N GLU A 365 12.90 20.68 15.50
CA GLU A 365 12.62 22.09 15.70
C GLU A 365 13.50 22.91 14.77
N ILE A 366 12.89 23.64 13.83
CA ILE A 366 13.53 24.81 13.22
C ILE A 366 13.56 25.85 14.33
N THR A 367 14.54 25.72 15.23
CA THR A 367 14.92 26.78 16.14
C THR A 367 15.50 27.88 15.25
N VAL A 368 14.75 28.97 15.14
CA VAL A 368 15.20 30.23 14.54
C VAL A 368 16.35 30.78 15.39
N ALA A 369 17.54 30.22 15.21
CA ALA A 369 18.79 30.70 15.77
C ALA A 369 19.57 31.47 14.69
N VAL A 370 18.97 32.53 14.14
CA VAL A 370 19.70 33.51 13.33
C VAL A 370 19.55 34.94 13.88
N ALA A 371 18.73 35.16 14.91
CA ALA A 371 18.54 36.48 15.50
C ALA A 371 19.16 36.57 16.92
N SER A 372 20.48 36.44 17.06
CA SER A 372 21.18 36.87 18.30
C SER A 372 22.69 37.14 18.19
N ASN A 373 23.38 36.84 17.08
CA ASN A 373 24.84 37.04 17.00
C ASN A 373 25.30 38.12 16.00
N LEU A 374 24.50 39.16 15.79
CA LEU A 374 24.99 40.39 15.17
C LEU A 374 24.81 41.54 16.18
N ALA A 375 25.84 41.75 16.98
CA ALA A 375 26.06 43.03 17.66
C ALA A 375 26.20 44.14 16.60
N PRO A 376 25.82 45.40 16.93
CA PRO A 376 25.54 46.42 15.94
C PRO A 376 26.85 46.95 15.33
N SER A 377 27.17 46.52 14.11
CA SER A 377 28.05 47.29 13.25
C SER A 377 27.24 48.44 12.64
N THR A 378 27.81 49.62 12.76
CA THR A 378 27.28 50.94 12.37
C THR A 378 26.66 51.00 10.97
N PRO A 379 25.65 51.86 10.76
CA PRO A 379 24.91 51.95 9.50
C PRO A 379 25.71 52.76 8.47
N GLU A 380 26.68 52.14 7.81
CA GLU A 380 27.30 52.71 6.61
C GLU A 380 27.42 51.64 5.52
N ASN A 381 26.63 51.87 4.45
CA ASN A 381 26.65 51.19 3.14
C ASN A 381 26.17 49.73 3.08
N LEU A 382 24.91 49.48 3.45
CA LEU A 382 24.15 48.43 2.76
C LEU A 382 23.87 48.91 1.33
N SER A 383 24.25 48.11 0.34
CA SER A 383 23.90 48.40 -1.06
C SER A 383 22.38 48.40 -1.24
N ASN A 384 21.84 49.20 -2.16
CA ASN A 384 20.39 49.20 -2.47
C ASN A 384 19.86 47.78 -2.77
N HIS A 385 20.72 46.89 -3.28
CA HIS A 385 20.40 45.48 -3.51
C HIS A 385 20.13 44.72 -2.21
N GLN A 386 20.99 44.85 -1.20
CA GLN A 386 20.83 44.15 0.09
C GLN A 386 19.62 44.65 0.88
N VAL A 387 19.28 45.94 0.77
CA VAL A 387 18.06 46.51 1.36
C VAL A 387 16.80 45.97 0.67
N GLN A 388 16.86 45.77 -0.65
CA GLN A 388 15.74 45.19 -1.39
C GLN A 388 15.56 43.70 -1.08
N GLU A 389 16.67 42.97 -0.97
CA GLU A 389 16.69 41.54 -0.62
C GLU A 389 16.14 41.30 0.78
N LEU A 390 16.44 42.18 1.75
CA LEU A 390 15.83 42.16 3.08
C LEU A 390 14.31 42.40 3.04
N LYS A 391 13.84 43.37 2.24
CA LYS A 391 12.40 43.63 2.08
C LYS A 391 11.66 42.47 1.42
N ASP A 392 12.30 41.81 0.45
CA ASP A 392 11.73 40.66 -0.25
C ASP A 392 11.65 39.44 0.70
N LEU A 393 12.66 39.23 1.54
CA LEU A 393 12.65 38.19 2.58
C LEU A 393 11.59 38.47 3.66
N GLU A 394 11.45 39.72 4.11
CA GLU A 394 10.37 40.12 5.04
C GLU A 394 8.99 39.84 4.44
N GLY A 395 8.80 40.15 3.14
CA GLY A 395 7.58 39.84 2.40
C GLY A 395 7.29 38.34 2.31
N GLN A 396 8.32 37.52 2.08
CA GLN A 396 8.17 36.05 2.06
C GLN A 396 7.81 35.50 3.44
N VAL A 397 8.42 36.00 4.50
CA VAL A 397 8.11 35.61 5.88
C VAL A 397 6.67 35.96 6.24
N ASP A 398 6.18 37.13 5.86
CA ASP A 398 4.79 37.53 6.11
C ASP A 398 3.78 36.73 5.28
N SER A 399 4.15 36.32 4.06
CA SER A 399 3.36 35.40 3.24
C SER A 399 3.25 34.03 3.91
N LEU A 400 4.38 33.45 4.34
CA LEU A 400 4.43 32.16 5.00
C LEU A 400 3.68 32.16 6.34
N LYS A 401 3.73 33.25 7.10
CA LYS A 401 2.93 33.40 8.33
C LYS A 401 1.43 33.38 8.05
N LYS A 402 0.96 34.03 6.97
CA LYS A 402 -0.46 34.00 6.58
C LYS A 402 -0.90 32.60 6.15
N GLU A 403 -0.04 31.91 5.41
CA GLU A 403 -0.30 30.53 4.97
C GLU A 403 -0.36 29.57 6.16
N LEU A 404 0.56 29.70 7.13
CA LEU A 404 0.54 28.93 8.37
C LEU A 404 -0.71 29.20 9.22
N VAL A 405 -1.22 30.44 9.25
CA VAL A 405 -2.48 30.75 9.95
C VAL A 405 -3.65 30.06 9.26
N LYS A 406 -3.70 30.08 7.92
CA LYS A 406 -4.73 29.38 7.14
C LYS A 406 -4.70 27.87 7.37
N GLU A 407 -3.53 27.24 7.38
CA GLU A 407 -3.38 25.82 7.69
C GLU A 407 -3.83 25.48 9.11
N LYS A 408 -3.54 26.35 10.09
CA LYS A 408 -4.01 26.18 11.48
C LYS A 408 -5.54 26.27 11.59
N GLU A 409 -6.16 27.18 10.84
CA GLU A 409 -7.61 27.30 10.78
C GLU A 409 -8.25 26.07 10.13
N GLU A 410 -7.69 25.58 9.03
CA GLU A 410 -8.11 24.34 8.37
C GLU A 410 -7.96 23.12 9.29
N LYS A 411 -6.87 23.06 10.07
CA LYS A 411 -6.66 22.02 11.09
C LYS A 411 -7.75 22.04 12.16
N ILE A 412 -8.11 23.23 12.69
CA ILE A 412 -9.17 23.36 13.70
C ILE A 412 -10.52 22.87 13.14
N VAL A 413 -10.81 23.17 11.87
CA VAL A 413 -12.03 22.68 11.20
C VAL A 413 -12.02 21.16 11.10
N LEU A 414 -10.90 20.55 10.72
CA LEU A 414 -10.75 19.10 10.64
C LEU A 414 -10.86 18.43 12.02
N GLU A 415 -10.23 18.98 13.06
CA GLU A 415 -10.33 18.48 14.45
C GLU A 415 -11.78 18.51 14.96
N ASN A 416 -12.55 19.53 14.60
CA ASN A 416 -13.98 19.60 14.93
C ASN A 416 -14.80 18.57 14.16
N TYR A 417 -14.48 18.32 12.89
CA TYR A 417 -15.13 17.28 12.10
C TYR A 417 -14.86 15.88 12.66
N VAL A 418 -13.62 15.60 13.10
CA VAL A 418 -13.27 14.35 13.78
C VAL A 418 -14.10 14.15 15.05
N LYS A 419 -14.24 15.18 15.90
CA LYS A 419 -15.09 15.09 17.11
C LYS A 419 -16.55 14.77 16.81
N VAL A 420 -17.09 15.28 15.70
CA VAL A 420 -18.46 14.96 15.27
C VAL A 420 -18.56 13.49 14.85
N LEU A 421 -17.60 13.01 14.06
CA LEU A 421 -17.55 11.61 13.63
C LEU A 421 -17.37 10.64 14.81
N GLU A 422 -16.53 10.98 15.79
CA GLU A 422 -16.36 10.19 17.02
C GLU A 422 -17.67 10.05 17.80
N LYS A 423 -18.47 11.13 17.86
CA LYS A 423 -19.79 11.12 18.47
C LYS A 423 -20.76 10.19 17.72
N GLU A 424 -20.81 10.30 16.40
CA GLU A 424 -21.66 9.44 15.56
C GLU A 424 -21.26 7.95 15.67
N ILE A 425 -19.96 7.65 15.70
CA ILE A 425 -19.45 6.29 15.90
C ILE A 425 -19.91 5.74 17.26
N ASN A 426 -19.84 6.54 18.33
CA ASN A 426 -20.29 6.10 19.65
C ASN A 426 -21.81 5.88 19.69
N GLU A 427 -22.60 6.72 19.01
CA GLU A 427 -24.05 6.50 18.87
C GLU A 427 -24.36 5.21 18.09
N LEU A 428 -23.62 4.92 17.03
CA LEU A 428 -23.76 3.69 16.26
C LEU A 428 -23.35 2.44 17.06
N LYS A 429 -22.27 2.52 17.85
CA LYS A 429 -21.86 1.44 18.77
C LYS A 429 -22.96 1.12 19.79
N VAL A 430 -23.60 2.15 20.35
CA VAL A 430 -24.74 1.96 21.28
C VAL A 430 -25.93 1.35 20.56
N LYS A 431 -26.27 1.82 19.36
CA LYS A 431 -27.35 1.23 18.54
C LYS A 431 -27.08 -0.25 18.22
N ASN A 432 -25.85 -0.62 17.88
CA ASN A 432 -25.49 -2.00 17.58
C ASN A 432 -25.63 -2.91 18.80
N LYS A 433 -25.13 -2.49 19.97
CA LYS A 433 -25.31 -3.22 21.23
C LYS A 433 -26.79 -3.42 21.58
N ASN A 434 -27.63 -2.42 21.33
CA ASN A 434 -29.08 -2.53 21.54
C ASN A 434 -29.75 -3.50 20.57
N LEU A 435 -29.29 -3.57 19.32
CA LEU A 435 -29.78 -4.54 18.34
C LEU A 435 -29.38 -5.98 18.69
N GLU A 436 -28.13 -6.19 19.10
CA GLU A 436 -27.63 -7.49 19.60
C GLU A 436 -28.43 -7.95 20.83
N ALA A 437 -28.66 -7.06 21.81
CA ALA A 437 -29.48 -7.37 22.98
C ALA A 437 -30.94 -7.69 22.61
N ARG A 438 -31.50 -7.02 21.60
CA ARG A 438 -32.87 -7.26 21.12
C ARG A 438 -32.99 -8.61 20.42
N ASP A 439 -32.02 -8.97 19.59
CA ASP A 439 -31.98 -10.26 18.91
C ASP A 439 -31.83 -11.41 19.92
N LEU A 440 -30.89 -11.27 20.85
CA LEU A 440 -30.65 -12.25 21.90
C LEU A 440 -31.87 -12.44 22.82
N ASN A 441 -32.57 -11.35 23.18
CA ASN A 441 -33.81 -11.41 23.95
C ASN A 441 -34.95 -12.11 23.18
N SER A 442 -35.02 -11.91 21.86
CA SER A 442 -35.98 -12.62 20.99
C SER A 442 -35.70 -14.13 20.94
N GLN A 443 -34.42 -14.52 20.83
CA GLN A 443 -34.00 -15.92 20.88
C GLN A 443 -34.30 -16.55 22.25
N PHE A 444 -33.98 -15.85 23.35
CA PHE A 444 -34.29 -16.28 24.71
C PHE A 444 -35.80 -16.53 24.90
N LEU A 445 -36.64 -15.59 24.48
CA LEU A 445 -38.09 -15.71 24.63
C LEU A 445 -38.67 -16.87 23.80
N THR A 446 -38.13 -17.08 22.60
CA THR A 446 -38.52 -18.21 21.73
C THR A 446 -38.20 -19.54 22.39
N LYS A 447 -36.96 -19.71 22.89
CA LYS A 447 -36.52 -20.93 23.56
C LYS A 447 -37.28 -21.20 24.86
N LYS A 448 -37.58 -20.16 25.63
CA LYS A 448 -38.42 -20.26 26.82
C LYS A 448 -39.82 -20.77 26.48
N ASN A 449 -40.46 -20.22 25.45
CA ASN A 449 -41.77 -20.68 24.99
C ASN A 449 -41.74 -22.14 24.50
N GLU A 450 -40.68 -22.55 23.79
CA GLU A 450 -40.51 -23.95 23.38
C GLU A 450 -40.37 -24.91 24.58
N LEU A 451 -39.62 -24.52 25.61
CA LEU A 451 -39.49 -25.30 26.84
C LEU A 451 -40.83 -25.39 27.57
N GLU A 452 -41.56 -24.29 27.70
CA GLU A 452 -42.88 -24.27 28.33
C GLU A 452 -43.88 -25.16 27.59
N GLN A 453 -43.86 -25.15 26.25
CA GLN A 453 -44.69 -26.05 25.45
C GLN A 453 -44.31 -27.51 25.65
N LEU A 454 -43.01 -27.84 25.66
CA LEU A 454 -42.53 -29.19 25.90
C LEU A 454 -42.90 -29.69 27.30
N MET A 455 -42.75 -28.84 28.32
CA MET A 455 -43.17 -29.12 29.69
C MET A 455 -44.68 -29.37 29.79
N ARG A 456 -45.52 -28.58 29.10
CA ARG A 456 -46.99 -28.82 29.08
C ARG A 456 -47.34 -30.17 28.47
N VAL A 457 -46.71 -30.54 27.35
CA VAL A 457 -46.92 -31.83 26.69
C VAL A 457 -46.52 -32.97 27.62
N ILE A 458 -45.38 -32.86 28.30
CA ILE A 458 -44.89 -33.90 29.21
C ILE A 458 -45.76 -33.99 30.47
N LYS A 459 -46.12 -32.86 31.09
CA LYS A 459 -47.02 -32.82 32.26
C LYS A 459 -48.38 -33.45 31.97
N SER A 460 -48.92 -33.27 30.75
CA SER A 460 -50.19 -33.89 30.36
C SER A 460 -50.19 -35.42 30.36
N LYS A 461 -49.00 -36.06 30.35
CA LYS A 461 -48.83 -37.52 30.43
C LYS A 461 -48.61 -38.03 31.87
N LEU A 462 -48.50 -37.13 32.85
CA LEU A 462 -48.13 -37.41 34.24
C LEU A 462 -49.28 -37.07 35.20
N THR A 463 -49.43 -37.86 36.26
CA THR A 463 -50.30 -37.49 37.39
C THR A 463 -49.63 -36.42 38.25
N ASP A 464 -50.40 -35.66 39.01
CA ASP A 464 -49.94 -34.49 39.79
C ASP A 464 -48.67 -34.80 40.62
N ASP A 465 -48.64 -35.93 41.33
CA ASP A 465 -47.47 -36.37 42.12
C ASP A 465 -46.17 -36.50 41.30
N PHE A 466 -46.22 -36.77 40.00
CA PHE A 466 -45.05 -36.87 39.12
C PHE A 466 -44.72 -35.56 38.41
N GLN A 467 -45.65 -34.60 38.36
CA GLN A 467 -45.38 -33.28 37.79
C GLN A 467 -44.44 -32.48 38.70
N ASP A 468 -44.58 -32.62 40.03
CA ASP A 468 -43.65 -32.03 41.00
C ASP A 468 -42.23 -32.59 40.82
N TRP A 469 -42.11 -33.89 40.56
CA TRP A 469 -40.80 -34.50 40.26
C TRP A 469 -40.20 -34.01 38.95
N LEU A 470 -41.02 -33.66 37.95
CA LEU A 470 -40.56 -33.09 36.69
C LEU A 470 -40.03 -31.66 36.89
N ASP A 471 -40.69 -30.85 37.70
CA ASP A 471 -40.23 -29.50 38.02
C ASP A 471 -38.89 -29.56 38.79
N ILE A 472 -38.79 -30.43 39.80
CA ILE A 472 -37.54 -30.68 40.53
C ILE A 472 -36.42 -31.15 39.57
N LEU A 473 -36.73 -31.99 38.58
CA LEU A 473 -35.76 -32.48 37.60
C LEU A 473 -35.17 -31.33 36.76
N VAL A 474 -36.03 -30.43 36.26
CA VAL A 474 -35.61 -29.32 35.39
C VAL A 474 -34.87 -28.25 36.18
N GLU A 475 -35.35 -27.90 37.39
CA GLU A 475 -34.71 -26.93 38.28
C GLU A 475 -33.35 -27.41 38.82
N SER A 476 -33.25 -28.70 39.17
CA SER A 476 -31.98 -29.26 39.64
C SER A 476 -30.93 -29.28 38.52
N HIS A 477 -31.34 -29.55 37.27
CA HIS A 477 -30.45 -29.51 36.11
C HIS A 477 -30.00 -28.08 35.80
N GLU A 478 -30.92 -27.11 35.84
CA GLU A 478 -30.60 -25.68 35.71
C GLU A 478 -29.53 -25.24 36.71
N GLY A 479 -29.73 -25.54 37.99
CA GLY A 479 -28.78 -25.18 39.03
C GLY A 479 -27.41 -25.84 38.85
N LEU A 480 -27.36 -27.06 38.29
CA LEU A 480 -26.10 -27.76 37.98
C LEU A 480 -25.39 -27.24 36.73
N VAL A 481 -26.10 -26.61 35.79
CA VAL A 481 -25.48 -25.88 34.67
C VAL A 481 -24.72 -24.65 35.19
N THR A 482 -25.22 -24.01 36.26
CA THR A 482 -24.55 -22.86 36.90
C THR A 482 -23.53 -23.27 37.96
N GLU A 483 -23.78 -24.33 38.72
CA GLU A 483 -22.95 -24.82 39.82
C GLU A 483 -22.71 -26.34 39.69
N PRO A 484 -21.76 -26.77 38.85
CA PRO A 484 -21.56 -28.19 38.52
C PRO A 484 -21.22 -29.07 39.74
N ASP A 485 -20.58 -28.49 40.76
CA ASP A 485 -20.11 -29.21 41.95
C ASP A 485 -21.14 -29.24 43.09
N ASN A 486 -22.36 -28.76 42.87
CA ASN A 486 -23.39 -28.72 43.91
C ASN A 486 -23.94 -30.12 44.21
N LEU A 487 -23.38 -30.76 45.24
CA LEU A 487 -23.73 -32.12 45.68
C LEU A 487 -25.20 -32.27 46.09
N THR A 488 -25.86 -31.20 46.54
CA THR A 488 -27.27 -31.24 46.93
C THR A 488 -28.15 -31.32 45.69
N LEU A 489 -27.90 -30.46 44.69
CA LEU A 489 -28.62 -30.47 43.42
C LEU A 489 -28.37 -31.77 42.64
N SER A 490 -27.13 -32.29 42.66
CA SER A 490 -26.80 -33.58 42.04
C SER A 490 -27.61 -34.73 42.63
N ARG A 491 -27.76 -34.77 43.96
CA ARG A 491 -28.59 -35.76 44.65
C ARG A 491 -30.09 -35.57 44.37
N GLN A 492 -30.57 -34.34 44.26
CA GLN A 492 -31.96 -34.03 43.92
C GLN A 492 -32.30 -34.46 42.49
N LEU A 493 -31.40 -34.15 41.54
CA LEU A 493 -31.52 -34.55 40.14
C LEU A 493 -31.61 -36.08 39.99
N GLU A 494 -30.72 -36.83 40.64
CA GLU A 494 -30.73 -38.30 40.58
C GLU A 494 -31.97 -38.92 41.25
N ARG A 495 -32.48 -38.31 42.33
CA ARG A 495 -33.76 -38.72 42.94
C ARG A 495 -34.93 -38.47 41.99
N ALA A 496 -34.99 -37.31 41.35
CA ALA A 496 -36.02 -36.98 40.38
C ALA A 496 -36.00 -37.90 39.16
N LYS A 497 -34.80 -38.16 38.59
CA LYS A 497 -34.62 -39.15 37.51
C LYS A 497 -35.13 -40.53 37.91
N LYS A 498 -34.83 -40.98 39.14
CA LYS A 498 -35.25 -42.29 39.63
C LYS A 498 -36.77 -42.40 39.78
N ASN A 499 -37.45 -41.34 40.24
CA ASN A 499 -38.90 -41.33 40.41
C ASN A 499 -39.65 -41.20 39.08
N LEU A 500 -39.05 -40.52 38.09
CA LEU A 500 -39.60 -40.41 36.73
C LEU A 500 -39.22 -41.61 35.84
N ASN A 501 -38.35 -42.49 36.32
CA ASN A 501 -37.92 -43.68 35.60
C ASN A 501 -39.14 -44.60 35.35
N LYS A 502 -39.35 -45.01 34.11
CA LYS A 502 -40.55 -45.70 33.56
C LYS A 502 -41.74 -44.81 33.17
N LYS A 503 -41.69 -43.49 33.40
CA LYS A 503 -42.73 -42.53 32.97
C LYS A 503 -42.26 -41.59 31.86
N LEU A 504 -40.96 -41.31 31.80
CA LEU A 504 -40.32 -40.53 30.75
C LEU A 504 -39.28 -41.37 30.01
N THR A 505 -39.14 -41.11 28.72
CA THR A 505 -38.03 -41.64 27.93
C THR A 505 -36.76 -40.83 28.18
N ASN A 506 -35.60 -41.46 27.96
CA ASN A 506 -34.31 -40.77 28.03
C ASN A 506 -34.21 -39.63 27.01
N GLU A 507 -34.88 -39.75 25.85
CA GLU A 507 -34.93 -38.71 24.82
C GLU A 507 -35.73 -37.49 25.28
N GLU A 508 -36.87 -37.68 25.96
CA GLU A 508 -37.66 -36.58 26.54
C GLU A 508 -36.86 -35.83 27.62
N ILE A 509 -36.14 -36.57 28.49
CA ILE A 509 -35.28 -36.00 29.53
C ILE A 509 -34.12 -35.21 28.90
N GLN A 510 -33.44 -35.78 27.91
CA GLN A 510 -32.32 -35.12 27.25
C GLN A 510 -32.78 -33.88 26.45
N SER A 511 -33.96 -33.93 25.84
CA SER A 511 -34.54 -32.78 25.12
C SER A 511 -34.83 -31.61 26.08
N LEU A 512 -35.38 -31.90 27.27
CA LEU A 512 -35.59 -30.90 28.32
C LEU A 512 -34.26 -30.30 28.79
N PHE A 513 -33.25 -31.15 29.05
CA PHE A 513 -31.93 -30.70 29.49
C PHE A 513 -31.24 -29.82 28.45
N ASN A 514 -31.24 -30.22 27.19
CA ASN A 514 -30.63 -29.43 26.11
C ASN A 514 -31.29 -28.05 25.98
N LYS A 515 -32.63 -28.00 25.95
CA LYS A 515 -33.36 -26.73 25.87
C LYS A 515 -33.10 -25.85 27.10
N LYS A 516 -33.05 -26.44 28.28
CA LYS A 516 -32.81 -25.69 29.53
C LYS A 516 -31.36 -25.17 29.59
N THR A 517 -30.38 -25.94 29.17
CA THR A 517 -28.97 -25.52 29.06
C THR A 517 -28.81 -24.38 28.04
N GLU A 518 -29.47 -24.45 26.88
CA GLU A 518 -29.51 -23.35 25.90
C GLU A 518 -30.07 -22.06 26.52
N ILE A 519 -31.17 -22.15 27.27
CA ILE A 519 -31.79 -20.99 27.96
C ILE A 519 -30.82 -20.37 28.97
N VAL A 520 -30.16 -21.17 29.81
CA VAL A 520 -29.18 -20.67 30.81
C VAL A 520 -28.00 -19.98 30.14
N HIS A 521 -27.53 -20.50 28.99
CA HIS A 521 -26.47 -19.85 28.22
C HIS A 521 -26.92 -18.51 27.61
N LEU A 522 -28.12 -18.46 27.03
CA LEU A 522 -28.70 -17.21 26.50
C LEU A 522 -28.94 -16.17 27.60
N GLU A 523 -29.38 -16.59 28.79
CA GLU A 523 -29.56 -15.72 29.95
C GLU A 523 -28.24 -15.12 30.44
N LYS A 524 -27.18 -15.93 30.49
CA LYS A 524 -25.83 -15.45 30.83
C LYS A 524 -25.30 -14.46 29.80
N GLN A 525 -25.53 -14.70 28.51
CA GLN A 525 -25.17 -13.76 27.44
C GLN A 525 -25.96 -12.45 27.57
N LEU A 526 -27.26 -12.53 27.87
CA LEU A 526 -28.13 -11.35 28.03
C LEU A 526 -27.69 -10.48 29.22
N ASN A 527 -27.33 -11.11 30.35
CA ASN A 527 -26.80 -10.42 31.54
C ASN A 527 -25.44 -9.76 31.28
N ASN A 528 -24.61 -10.33 30.40
CA ASN A 528 -23.34 -9.72 29.98
C ASN A 528 -23.52 -8.59 28.95
N SER A 529 -24.65 -8.58 28.23
CA SER A 529 -24.99 -7.57 27.22
C SER A 529 -25.72 -6.34 27.81
N GLN A 530 -26.24 -6.41 29.04
CA GLN A 530 -26.79 -5.25 29.73
C GLN A 530 -25.67 -4.34 30.27
N PRO A 531 -25.77 -3.01 30.14
CA PRO A 531 -24.77 -2.10 30.69
C PRO A 531 -24.77 -2.21 32.23
N GLN A 532 -23.61 -2.47 32.83
CA GLN A 532 -23.42 -2.22 34.26
C GLN A 532 -23.76 -0.76 34.54
N ILE A 533 -24.76 -0.55 35.39
CA ILE A 533 -25.06 0.77 35.95
C ILE A 533 -23.84 1.14 36.80
N ILE A 534 -23.00 2.02 36.27
CA ILE A 534 -21.99 2.73 37.06
C ILE A 534 -22.79 3.50 38.14
N PRO A 535 -22.46 3.38 39.44
CA PRO A 535 -23.13 4.18 40.46
C PRO A 535 -22.96 5.66 40.11
N ASN A 536 -24.07 6.38 40.02
CA ASN A 536 -24.09 7.83 39.86
C ASN A 536 -23.10 8.48 40.86
N CYS A 537 -22.01 9.05 40.35
CA CYS A 537 -21.32 10.12 41.07
C CYS A 537 -22.32 11.26 41.25
N GLN A 538 -22.59 11.54 42.53
CA GLN A 538 -23.49 12.57 42.99
C GLN A 538 -23.13 13.95 42.44
N ASP A 539 -24.17 14.76 42.31
CA ASP A 539 -24.18 16.19 42.07
C ASP A 539 -23.06 16.98 42.79
N ASP A 540 -22.07 17.47 42.04
CA ASP A 540 -21.30 18.65 42.41
C ASP A 540 -22.05 19.92 41.93
N ARG A 541 -23.16 20.21 42.61
CA ARG A 541 -23.78 21.54 42.65
C ARG A 541 -23.97 21.95 44.12
N ARG A 542 -22.91 22.53 44.70
CA ARG A 542 -22.86 23.44 45.89
C ARG A 542 -21.35 23.63 46.17
N ASN A 543 -20.72 24.80 46.20
CA ASN A 543 -21.15 26.16 46.45
C ASN A 543 -20.18 27.14 45.77
N LYS A 544 -20.72 28.04 44.94
CA LYS A 544 -20.24 29.42 44.91
C LYS A 544 -20.93 30.14 46.07
N LYS A 545 -20.14 30.68 47.00
CA LYS A 545 -20.37 31.98 47.61
C LYS A 545 -19.03 32.65 47.78
#